data_AF-A0A317CPK2-F1
#
_entry.id   AF-A0A317CPK2-F1
#
_cell.length_a   1.000
_cell.length_b   1.000
_cell.length_c   1.000
_cell.angle_alpha   90.00
_cell.angle_beta   90.00
_cell.angle_gamma   90.00
#
_symmetry.space_group_name_H-M   'P 1'
#
loop_
_entity.id
_entity.type
_entity.pdbx_description
1 polymer ?
#
loop_
_entity_poly.entity_id
_entity_poly.type
_entity_poly.pdbx_seq_one_letter_code
_entity_poly.pdbx_strand_id
1 'polypeptide(L)' 'MKFKHLKSEFERLVNGDEEIITLSDLEGLRDKLEEKKAKFIRKLKKGISLSKRDVVEVKLEELQEMLKQLKAIIANRS' A
#
# COMPACT_ATOMS: atom_id res chain seq x y z
N MET A 1 2.25 3.80 -10.08
CA MET A 1 1.58 4.83 -9.27
C MET A 1 2.52 5.52 -8.25
N LYS A 2 2.22 6.77 -7.85
CA LYS A 2 2.93 7.45 -6.73
C LYS A 2 2.38 6.96 -5.39
N PHE A 3 3.21 6.94 -4.34
CA PHE A 3 2.81 6.46 -3.00
C PHE A 3 1.61 7.23 -2.44
N LYS A 4 1.61 8.57 -2.57
CA LYS A 4 0.49 9.41 -2.13
C LYS A 4 -0.87 9.00 -2.73
N HIS A 5 -0.89 8.56 -3.98
CA HIS A 5 -2.14 8.16 -4.62
C HIS A 5 -2.62 6.81 -4.11
N LEU A 6 -1.71 5.88 -3.82
CA LEU A 6 -2.06 4.60 -3.20
C LEU A 6 -2.61 4.80 -1.79
N LYS A 7 -2.04 5.73 -1.02
CA LYS A 7 -2.52 6.09 0.31
C LYS A 7 -3.94 6.66 0.25
N SER A 8 -4.20 7.61 -0.64
CA SER A 8 -5.56 8.15 -0.82
C SER A 8 -6.55 7.10 -1.33
N GLU A 9 -6.14 6.21 -2.25
CA GLU A 9 -6.99 5.12 -2.73
C GLU A 9 -7.29 4.12 -1.60
N PHE A 10 -6.32 3.81 -0.75
CA PHE A 10 -6.50 2.99 0.45
C PHE A 10 -7.46 3.64 1.45
N GLU A 11 -7.25 4.91 1.80
CA GLU A 11 -8.14 5.64 2.71
C GLU A 11 -9.57 5.69 2.17
N ARG A 12 -9.75 5.89 0.86
CA ARG A 12 -11.07 5.87 0.22
C ARG A 12 -11.71 4.49 0.28
N LEU A 13 -10.96 3.42 0.03
CA LEU A 13 -11.51 2.06 -0.03
C LEU A 13 -11.66 1.38 1.35
N VAL A 14 -10.97 1.86 2.37
CA VAL A 14 -11.04 1.28 3.72
C VAL A 14 -11.88 2.13 4.66
N ASN A 15 -11.84 3.45 4.54
CA ASN A 15 -12.55 4.39 5.41
C ASN A 15 -13.69 5.13 4.70
N GLY A 16 -13.89 4.91 3.40
CA GLY A 16 -15.00 5.49 2.68
C GLY A 16 -16.31 4.85 3.09
N ASP A 17 -17.09 5.57 3.87
CA ASP A 17 -18.50 5.27 4.10
C ASP A 17 -19.24 5.40 2.75
N GLU A 18 -19.98 4.36 2.35
CA GLU A 18 -21.07 4.39 1.35
C GLU A 18 -20.79 4.06 -0.14
N GLU A 19 -19.55 3.81 -0.62
CA GLU A 19 -19.37 3.21 -1.96
C GLU A 19 -19.47 1.67 -1.90
N ILE A 20 -20.18 1.05 -2.86
CA ILE A 20 -20.16 -0.42 -3.04
C ILE A 20 -18.77 -0.80 -3.52
N ILE A 21 -17.87 -1.03 -2.57
CA ILE A 21 -16.50 -1.45 -2.84
C ILE A 21 -16.52 -2.94 -3.13
N THR A 22 -16.13 -3.32 -4.34
CA THR A 22 -16.08 -4.72 -4.75
C THR A 22 -14.82 -5.40 -4.21
N LEU A 23 -14.85 -6.73 -4.09
CA LEU A 23 -13.66 -7.50 -3.76
C LEU A 23 -12.54 -7.26 -4.80
N SER A 24 -12.91 -7.11 -6.07
CA SER A 24 -11.96 -6.84 -7.16
C SER A 24 -11.23 -5.51 -6.99
N ASP A 25 -11.90 -4.47 -6.49
CA ASP A 25 -11.27 -3.17 -6.19
C ASP A 25 -10.22 -3.31 -5.09
N LEU A 26 -10.54 -4.07 -4.04
CA LEU A 26 -9.61 -4.34 -2.93
C LEU A 26 -8.40 -5.16 -3.39
N GLU A 27 -8.63 -6.20 -4.20
CA GLU A 27 -7.55 -7.02 -4.77
C GLU A 27 -6.66 -6.22 -5.73
N GLY A 28 -7.26 -5.37 -6.56
CA GLY A 28 -6.53 -4.45 -7.43
C GLY A 28 -5.65 -3.48 -6.65
N LEU A 29 -6.15 -2.94 -5.53
CA LEU A 29 -5.35 -2.10 -4.63
C LEU A 29 -4.23 -2.91 -3.95
N ARG A 30 -4.50 -4.14 -3.51
CA ARG A 30 -3.49 -5.04 -2.90
C ARG A 30 -2.30 -5.22 -3.85
N ASP A 31 -2.57 -5.53 -5.11
CA ASP A 31 -1.51 -5.79 -6.09
C ASP A 31 -0.68 -4.54 -6.37
N LYS A 32 -1.33 -3.36 -6.47
CA LYS A 32 -0.62 -2.08 -6.62
C LYS A 32 0.25 -1.76 -5.40
N LEU A 33 -0.22 -2.06 -4.18
CA LEU A 33 0.53 -1.85 -2.94
C LEU A 33 1.75 -2.80 -2.84
N GLU A 34 1.59 -4.09 -3.17
CA GLU A 34 2.70 -5.06 -3.22
C GLU A 34 3.73 -4.67 -4.28
N GLU A 35 3.30 -4.23 -5.46
CA GLU A 35 4.21 -3.72 -6.50
C GLU A 35 5.03 -2.51 -5.99
N LYS A 36 4.37 -1.61 -5.25
CA LYS A 36 5.04 -0.44 -4.68
C LYS A 36 6.04 -0.82 -3.60
N LYS A 37 5.68 -1.76 -2.74
CA LYS A 37 6.56 -2.31 -1.69
C LYS A 37 7.81 -2.95 -2.30
N ALA A 38 7.63 -3.77 -3.33
CA ALA A 38 8.75 -4.38 -4.06
C ALA A 38 9.69 -3.32 -4.67
N LYS A 39 9.15 -2.22 -5.20
CA LYS A 39 9.95 -1.08 -5.70
C LYS A 39 10.77 -0.41 -4.61
N PHE A 40 10.22 -0.21 -3.41
CA PHE A 40 10.96 0.37 -2.29
C PHE A 40 12.04 -0.58 -1.76
N ILE A 41 11.75 -1.87 -1.60
CA ILE A 41 12.75 -2.89 -1.21
C ILE A 41 13.90 -2.91 -2.23
N ARG A 42 13.60 -2.94 -3.53
CA ARG A 42 14.63 -2.90 -4.58
C ARG A 42 15.47 -1.62 -4.48
N LYS A 43 14.87 -0.49 -4.14
CA LYS A 43 15.58 0.79 -3.98
C LYS A 43 16.52 0.77 -2.78
N LEU A 44 16.09 0.22 -1.64
CA LEU A 44 16.95 0.03 -0.47
C LEU A 44 18.13 -0.90 -0.79
N LYS A 45 17.88 -2.02 -1.48
CA LYS A 45 18.94 -2.96 -1.90
C LYS A 45 19.97 -2.35 -2.85
N LYS A 46 19.58 -1.39 -3.69
CA LYS A 46 20.49 -0.73 -4.64
C LYS A 46 21.48 0.25 -3.99
N GLY A 47 21.33 0.54 -2.69
CA GLY A 47 22.11 1.56 -2.01
C GLY A 47 21.62 2.96 -2.39
N ILE A 48 20.91 3.62 -1.47
CA ILE A 48 20.50 5.01 -1.57
C ILE A 48 21.14 5.84 -0.48
N SER A 49 21.20 7.15 -0.67
CA SER A 49 21.68 8.07 0.37
C SER A 49 20.89 7.89 1.67
N LEU A 50 21.55 8.08 2.82
CA LEU A 50 20.93 7.93 4.15
C LEU A 50 19.63 8.76 4.27
N SER A 51 19.65 10.02 3.84
CA SER A 51 18.46 10.88 3.82
C SER A 51 17.27 10.33 2.99
N LYS A 52 17.55 9.56 1.94
CA LYS A 52 16.50 8.92 1.14
C LYS A 52 16.12 7.56 1.71
N ARG A 53 16.99 6.94 2.49
CA ARG A 53 16.79 5.65 3.15
C ARG A 53 15.69 5.76 4.19
N ASP A 54 15.83 6.69 5.13
CA ASP A 54 14.86 6.90 6.21
C ASP A 54 13.46 7.17 5.65
N VAL A 55 13.36 8.03 4.63
CA VAL A 55 12.09 8.34 3.95
C VAL A 55 11.49 7.12 3.24
N VAL A 56 12.32 6.21 2.71
CA VAL A 56 11.84 4.99 2.05
C VAL A 56 11.45 3.94 3.07
N GLU A 57 12.15 3.84 4.20
CA GLU A 57 11.84 2.92 5.30
C GLU A 57 10.51 3.29 5.96
N VAL A 58 10.29 4.57 6.31
CA VAL A 58 8.98 5.05 6.83
C VAL A 58 7.84 4.72 5.87
N LYS A 59 8.03 4.96 4.57
CA LYS A 59 7.01 4.63 3.56
C LYS A 59 6.81 3.13 3.36
N LEU A 60 7.83 2.32 3.64
CA LEU A 60 7.74 0.87 3.56
C LEU A 60 6.90 0.34 4.73
N GLU A 61 7.11 0.86 5.93
CA GLU A 61 6.31 0.54 7.12
C GLU A 61 4.84 0.91 6.89
N GLU A 62 4.56 2.13 6.38
CA GLU A 62 3.21 2.53 6.00
C GLU A 62 2.58 1.58 4.97
N LEU A 63 3.33 1.17 3.93
CA LEU A 63 2.85 0.18 2.94
C LEU A 63 2.53 -1.17 3.57
N GLN A 64 3.36 -1.64 4.51
CA GLN A 64 3.17 -2.92 5.17
C GLN A 64 1.93 -2.93 6.05
N GLU A 65 1.68 -1.84 6.78
CA GLU A 65 0.49 -1.70 7.60
C GLU A 65 -0.79 -1.62 6.75
N MET A 66 -0.78 -0.80 5.67
CA MET A 66 -1.90 -0.75 4.72
C MET A 66 -2.19 -2.13 4.10
N LEU A 67 -1.15 -2.87 3.69
CA LEU A 67 -1.32 -4.23 3.16
C LEU A 67 -1.90 -5.20 4.17
N LYS A 68 -1.49 -5.11 5.44
CA LYS A 68 -2.01 -5.94 6.53
C LYS A 68 -3.50 -5.70 6.74
N GLN A 69 -3.91 -4.43 6.83
CA GLN A 69 -5.30 -4.04 6.98
C GLN A 69 -6.13 -4.46 5.76
N LEU A 70 -5.64 -4.20 4.55
CA LEU A 70 -6.34 -4.57 3.32
C LEU A 70 -6.54 -6.09 3.19
N LYS A 71 -5.53 -6.90 3.53
CA LYS A 71 -5.65 -8.36 3.51
C LYS A 71 -6.67 -8.86 4.53
N ALA A 72 -6.74 -8.25 5.71
CA ALA A 72 -7.77 -8.58 6.70
C ALA A 72 -9.19 -8.26 6.18
N ILE A 73 -9.37 -7.11 5.53
CA ILE A 73 -10.65 -6.71 4.94
C ILE A 73 -11.06 -7.67 3.82
N ILE A 74 -10.15 -8.00 2.91
CA ILE A 74 -10.38 -8.98 1.84
C ILE A 74 -10.81 -10.33 2.44
N ALA A 75 -10.06 -10.83 3.42
CA ALA A 75 -10.36 -12.11 4.06
C ALA A 75 -11.73 -12.13 4.78
N ASN A 76 -12.17 -11.00 5.32
CA ASN A 76 -13.50 -10.89 5.95
C ASN A 76 -14.64 -10.78 4.94
N ARG A 77 -14.35 -10.47 3.66
CA ARG A 77 -15.34 -10.31 2.58
C ARG A 77 -15.42 -11.51 1.63
N SER A 78 -14.45 -12.42 1.72
CA SER A 78 -14.35 -13.68 0.95
C SER A 78 -14.98 -14.84 1.70
#